data_AF-A0A9Q3GH83-F1
#
_entry.id   AF-A0A9Q3GH83-F1
#
_cell.length_a   1.000
_cell.length_b   1.000
_cell.length_c   1.000
_cell.angle_alpha   90.00
_cell.angle_beta   90.00
_cell.angle_gamma   90.00
#
_symmetry.space_group_name_H-M   'P 1'
#
loop_
_entity.id
_entity.type
_entity.pdbx_description
1 polymer ?
#
loop_
_entity_poly.entity_id
_entity_poly.type
_entity_poly.pdbx_seq_one_letter_code
_entity_poly.pdbx_strand_id
1 'polypeptide(L)'
;MDQTSSFQSHQSKPKLPSQFFAIILSQLFILFGDPNEVIKAEAELDVLRMNEGGHVSLYIADFSSLVSGIGDWGERALIQHFRKRFPPRILHQLSSHPSRMYQLQ
;
A
#
# COMPACT_ATOMS: atom_id res chain seq x y z
N MET A 1 -19.51 -16.04 52.73
CA MET A 1 -18.05 -16.13 52.92
C MET A 1 -17.47 -16.46 51.57
N ASP A 2 -17.07 -15.40 50.89
CA ASP A 2 -16.70 -15.32 49.48
C ASP A 2 -15.32 -15.93 49.20
N GLN A 3 -15.22 -16.71 48.13
CA GLN A 3 -13.94 -17.11 47.53
C GLN A 3 -13.86 -16.51 46.14
N THR A 4 -13.35 -15.28 46.05
CA THR A 4 -12.92 -14.67 44.79
C THR A 4 -11.42 -14.93 44.63
N SER A 5 -11.07 -16.05 44.00
CA SER A 5 -9.70 -16.34 43.60
C SER A 5 -9.31 -15.43 42.43
N SER A 6 -8.51 -14.41 42.73
CA SER A 6 -8.00 -13.44 41.76
C SER A 6 -6.87 -14.05 40.93
N PHE A 7 -7.16 -14.39 39.68
CA PHE A 7 -6.12 -14.62 38.66
C PHE A 7 -5.54 -13.27 38.24
N GLN A 8 -4.48 -12.81 38.91
CA GLN A 8 -3.65 -11.72 38.39
C GLN A 8 -2.67 -12.28 37.36
N SER A 9 -3.08 -12.25 36.09
CA SER A 9 -2.17 -12.34 34.96
C SER A 9 -1.30 -11.08 34.94
N HIS A 10 -0.08 -11.18 35.45
CA HIS A 10 0.94 -10.17 35.22
C HIS A 10 1.35 -10.23 33.74
N GLN A 11 0.64 -9.51 32.89
CA GLN A 11 1.14 -9.17 31.56
C GLN A 11 2.40 -8.32 31.72
N SER A 12 3.57 -8.95 31.61
CA SER A 12 4.83 -8.23 31.45
C SER A 12 4.79 -7.46 30.14
N LYS A 13 4.86 -6.12 30.23
CA LYS A 13 5.07 -5.26 29.06
C LYS A 13 6.27 -5.76 28.26
N PRO A 14 6.19 -5.81 26.92
CA PRO A 14 7.28 -6.31 26.09
C PRO A 14 8.56 -5.51 26.38
N LYS A 15 9.62 -6.20 26.76
CA LYS A 15 10.96 -5.62 26.93
C LYS A 15 11.39 -5.13 25.54
N LEU A 16 11.59 -3.82 25.40
CA LEU A 16 12.15 -3.24 24.18
C LEU A 16 13.47 -3.97 23.85
N PRO A 17 13.71 -4.31 22.57
CA PRO A 17 14.94 -5.00 22.18
C PRO A 17 16.18 -4.20 22.61
N SER A 18 17.27 -4.92 22.90
CA SER A 18 18.54 -4.27 23.28
C SER A 18 18.99 -3.29 22.19
N GLN A 19 19.69 -2.23 22.59
CA GLN A 19 20.22 -1.22 21.66
C GLN A 19 21.06 -1.86 20.53
N PHE A 20 21.76 -2.95 20.82
CA PHE A 20 22.50 -3.74 19.83
C PHE A 20 21.60 -4.38 18.78
N PHE A 21 20.47 -4.96 19.18
CA PHE A 21 19.50 -5.55 18.25
C PHE A 21 18.86 -4.49 17.33
N ALA A 22 18.58 -3.29 17.85
CA ALA A 22 18.08 -2.17 17.03
C ALA A 22 19.08 -1.73 15.94
N ILE A 23 20.38 -1.76 16.23
CA ILE A 23 21.45 -1.47 15.26
C ILE A 23 21.49 -2.53 14.17
N ILE A 24 21.41 -3.82 14.53
CA ILE A 24 21.38 -4.92 13.54
C ILE A 24 20.16 -4.78 12.63
N LEU A 25 18.97 -4.54 13.19
CA LEU A 25 17.76 -4.34 12.38
C LEU A 25 17.89 -3.15 11.42
N SER A 26 18.49 -2.05 11.87
CA SER A 26 18.71 -0.87 11.03
C SER A 26 19.68 -1.17 9.88
N GLN A 27 20.75 -1.93 10.14
CA GLN A 27 21.68 -2.37 9.09
C GLN A 27 21.01 -3.31 8.09
N LEU A 28 20.21 -4.26 8.56
CA LEU A 28 19.44 -5.15 7.68
C LEU A 28 18.47 -4.36 6.80
N PHE A 29 17.78 -3.37 7.36
CA PHE A 29 16.89 -2.49 6.61
C PHE A 29 17.63 -1.70 5.53
N ILE A 30 18.81 -1.15 5.84
CA ILE A 30 19.64 -0.43 4.87
C ILE A 30 20.13 -1.35 3.76
N LEU A 31 20.52 -2.58 4.10
CA LEU A 31 21.12 -3.53 3.16
C LEU A 31 20.08 -4.24 2.27
N PHE A 32 18.91 -4.53 2.81
CA PHE A 32 17.90 -5.40 2.18
C PHE A 32 16.54 -4.74 1.95
N GLY A 33 16.36 -3.48 2.38
CA GLY A 33 15.09 -2.76 2.29
C GLY A 33 14.14 -3.06 3.45
N ASP A 34 12.94 -2.48 3.39
CA ASP A 34 11.89 -2.73 4.38
C ASP A 34 11.22 -4.08 4.08
N PRO A 35 11.20 -5.06 5.01
CA PRO A 35 10.44 -6.29 4.79
C PRO A 35 8.94 -6.06 4.60
N ASN A 36 8.42 -4.89 4.98
CA ASN A 36 7.03 -4.48 4.79
C ASN A 36 6.84 -3.52 3.61
N GLU A 37 7.86 -3.30 2.76
CA GLU A 37 7.78 -2.35 1.64
C GLU A 37 6.60 -2.68 0.72
N VAL A 38 6.42 -3.96 0.39
CA VAL A 38 5.30 -4.45 -0.43
C VAL A 38 3.97 -4.15 0.24
N ILE A 39 3.81 -4.49 1.52
CA ILE A 39 2.57 -4.26 2.27
C ILE A 39 2.24 -2.76 2.35
N LYS A 40 3.26 -1.92 2.54
CA LYS A 40 3.09 -0.46 2.54
C LYS A 40 2.70 0.06 1.17
N ALA A 41 3.36 -0.40 0.11
CA ALA A 41 3.04 -0.01 -1.26
C ALA A 41 1.60 -0.41 -1.64
N GLU A 42 1.17 -1.62 -1.27
CA GLU A 42 -0.21 -2.08 -1.46
C GLU A 42 -1.23 -1.21 -0.70
N ALA A 43 -0.94 -0.89 0.57
CA ALA A 43 -1.80 -0.02 1.38
C ALA A 43 -1.88 1.41 0.83
N GLU A 44 -0.77 1.97 0.36
CA GLU A 44 -0.72 3.27 -0.29
C GLU A 44 -1.47 3.26 -1.63
N LEU A 45 -1.33 2.20 -2.42
CA LEU A 45 -2.06 2.02 -3.67
C LEU A 45 -3.58 1.94 -3.44
N ASP A 46 -4.00 1.38 -2.31
CA ASP A 46 -5.40 1.27 -1.93
C ASP A 46 -6.05 2.59 -1.50
N VAL A 47 -5.25 3.58 -1.12
CA VAL A 47 -5.75 4.93 -0.82
C VAL A 47 -5.44 5.92 -1.94
N LEU A 48 -4.51 5.60 -2.83
CA LEU A 48 -4.15 6.43 -3.97
C LEU A 48 -5.39 6.71 -4.83
N ARG A 49 -5.65 8.00 -5.04
CA ARG A 49 -6.73 8.50 -5.89
C ARG A 49 -6.20 9.69 -6.65
N MET A 50 -6.59 9.79 -7.91
CA MET A 50 -6.34 11.00 -8.66
C MET A 50 -7.24 12.12 -8.13
N ASN A 51 -6.63 13.29 -7.88
CA ASN A 51 -7.36 14.48 -7.46
C ASN A 51 -8.21 15.05 -8.62
N GLU A 52 -9.39 15.61 -8.35
CA GLU A 52 -10.34 16.13 -9.36
C GLU A 52 -9.73 17.24 -10.25
N GLY A 53 -8.86 18.07 -9.68
CA GLY A 53 -8.10 19.11 -10.38
C GLY A 53 -6.63 18.76 -10.64
N GLY A 54 -6.20 17.54 -10.27
CA GLY A 54 -4.80 17.13 -10.36
C GLY A 54 -4.37 16.82 -11.79
N HIS A 55 -3.07 16.94 -12.06
CA HIS A 55 -2.49 16.47 -13.31
C HIS A 55 -2.45 14.94 -13.34
N VAL A 56 -3.00 14.33 -14.40
CA VAL A 56 -2.99 12.87 -14.62
C VAL A 56 -1.56 12.31 -14.58
N SER A 57 -0.58 13.07 -15.07
CA SER A 57 0.82 12.67 -15.08
C SER A 57 1.40 12.43 -13.69
N LEU A 58 0.98 13.22 -12.69
CA LEU A 58 1.42 13.03 -11.30
C LEU A 58 0.85 11.73 -10.73
N TYR A 59 -0.45 11.50 -10.93
CA TYR A 59 -1.10 10.25 -10.52
C TYR A 59 -0.47 9.02 -11.19
N ILE A 60 -0.12 9.11 -12.49
CA ILE A 60 0.59 8.02 -13.18
C ILE A 60 1.96 7.78 -12.55
N ALA A 61 2.73 8.84 -12.28
CA ALA A 61 4.05 8.72 -11.65
C ALA A 61 3.95 8.05 -10.26
N ASP A 62 3.01 8.49 -9.42
CA ASP A 62 2.79 7.93 -8.09
C ASP A 62 2.37 6.45 -8.18
N PHE A 63 1.42 6.13 -9.07
CA PHE A 63 0.96 4.76 -9.29
C PHE A 63 2.10 3.86 -9.77
N SER A 64 2.89 4.31 -10.75
CA SER A 64 4.03 3.55 -11.27
C SER A 64 5.11 3.33 -10.21
N SER A 65 5.37 4.33 -9.36
CA SER A 65 6.31 4.19 -8.25
C SER A 65 5.88 3.10 -7.27
N LEU A 66 4.61 3.09 -6.87
CA LEU A 66 4.07 2.08 -5.93
C LEU A 66 4.06 0.68 -6.55
N VAL A 67 3.63 0.56 -7.79
CA VAL A 67 3.58 -0.73 -8.49
C VAL A 67 4.98 -1.31 -8.72
N SER A 68 6.01 -0.48 -8.88
CA SER A 68 7.38 -0.98 -8.99
C SER A 68 7.85 -1.74 -7.74
N GLY A 69 7.28 -1.43 -6.57
CA GLY A 69 7.51 -2.16 -5.32
C GLY A 69 6.64 -3.41 -5.15
N ILE A 70 5.63 -3.61 -6.02
CA ILE A 70 4.68 -4.72 -5.94
C ILE A 70 4.95 -5.67 -7.12
N GLY A 71 5.86 -6.62 -6.91
CA GLY A 71 6.37 -7.49 -7.99
C GLY A 71 5.38 -8.51 -8.56
N ASP A 72 4.35 -8.89 -7.79
CA ASP A 72 3.54 -10.08 -8.10
C ASP A 72 2.18 -9.79 -8.74
N TRP A 73 1.86 -8.52 -9.03
CA TRP A 73 0.57 -8.16 -9.60
C TRP A 73 0.53 -8.35 -11.12
N GLY A 74 -0.48 -9.07 -11.61
CA GLY A 74 -0.73 -9.19 -13.04
C GLY A 74 -1.26 -7.89 -13.66
N GLU A 75 -0.96 -7.67 -14.94
CA GLU A 75 -1.37 -6.48 -15.71
C GLU A 75 -2.86 -6.17 -15.60
N ARG A 76 -3.71 -7.20 -15.63
CA ARG A 76 -5.18 -7.05 -15.49
C ARG A 76 -5.57 -6.46 -14.14
N ALA A 77 -4.92 -6.89 -13.05
CA ALA A 77 -5.17 -6.36 -11.71
C ALA A 77 -4.74 -4.89 -11.60
N LEU A 78 -3.57 -4.57 -12.18
CA LEU A 78 -3.05 -3.20 -12.25
C LEU A 78 -4.00 -2.27 -13.01
N ILE A 79 -4.47 -2.66 -14.19
CA ILE A 79 -5.42 -1.87 -14.99
C ILE A 79 -6.72 -1.66 -14.22
N GLN A 80 -7.24 -2.71 -13.56
CA GLN A 80 -8.47 -2.61 -12.79
C GLN A 80 -8.33 -1.64 -11.61
N HIS A 81 -7.24 -1.74 -10.85
CA HIS A 81 -6.94 -0.81 -9.76
C HIS A 81 -6.81 0.62 -10.29
N PHE A 82 -6.03 0.82 -11.35
CA PHE A 82 -5.78 2.13 -11.94
C PHE A 82 -7.08 2.83 -12.36
N ARG A 83 -8.01 2.11 -13.00
CA ARG A 83 -9.30 2.65 -13.47
C ARG A 83 -10.25 3.01 -12.31
N LYS A 84 -10.27 2.21 -11.24
CA LYS A 84 -11.18 2.42 -10.10
C LYS A 84 -10.91 3.73 -9.35
N ARG A 85 -9.71 4.28 -9.49
CA ARG A 85 -9.24 5.43 -8.72
C ARG A 85 -9.25 6.75 -9.49
N PHE A 86 -9.81 6.75 -10.70
CA PHE A 86 -10.02 7.96 -11.48
C PHE A 86 -11.26 8.75 -11.03
N PRO A 87 -11.23 10.09 -11.19
CA PRO A 87 -12.38 10.93 -11.01
C PRO A 87 -13.47 10.62 -12.06
N PRO A 88 -14.76 10.76 -11.71
CA PRO A 88 -15.87 10.56 -12.65
C PRO A 88 -15.73 11.35 -13.95
N ARG A 89 -15.20 12.58 -13.88
CA ARG A 89 -14.92 13.41 -15.07
C ARG A 89 -14.00 12.72 -16.07
N ILE A 90 -12.90 12.14 -15.58
CA ILE A 90 -11.92 11.44 -16.43
C ILE A 90 -12.55 10.16 -16.98
N LEU A 91 -13.27 9.41 -16.15
CA LEU A 91 -13.99 8.21 -16.60
C LEU A 91 -15.00 8.53 -17.71
N HIS A 92 -15.73 9.65 -17.60
CA HIS A 92 -16.66 10.13 -18.62
C HIS A 92 -15.95 10.58 -19.91
N GLN A 93 -14.77 11.20 -19.80
CA GLN A 93 -13.95 11.57 -20.97
C GLN A 93 -13.39 10.33 -21.68
N LEU A 94 -13.00 9.31 -20.93
CA LEU A 94 -12.51 8.04 -21.47
C LEU A 94 -13.62 7.23 -22.15
N SER A 95 -14.84 7.25 -21.61
CA SER A 95 -15.99 6.58 -22.23
C SER A 95 -16.47 7.28 -23.50
N SER A 96 -16.35 8.61 -23.57
CA SER A 96 -16.69 9.41 -24.76
C SER A 96 -15.65 9.33 -25.88
N HIS A 97 -14.44 8.83 -25.59
CA HIS A 97 -13.37 8.61 -26.57
C HIS A 97 -12.93 7.13 -26.56
N PRO A 98 -13.80 6.21 -27.07
CA PRO A 98 -13.57 4.76 -26.96
C PRO A 98 -12.36 4.24 -27.73
N SER A 99 -11.66 5.08 -28.49
CA SER A 99 -10.74 4.66 -29.56
C SER A 99 -9.47 3.91 -29.14
N ARG A 100 -9.20 3.64 -27.84
CA ARG A 100 -8.03 2.81 -27.42
C ARG A 100 -8.20 1.96 -26.15
N MET A 101 -9.30 2.07 -25.40
CA MET A 101 -9.47 1.31 -24.14
C MET A 101 -9.90 -0.16 -24.34
N TYR A 102 -10.34 -0.53 -25.54
CA TYR A 102 -10.83 -1.87 -25.88
C TYR A 102 -9.75 -2.84 -26.42
N GLN A 103 -8.49 -2.41 -26.50
CA GLN A 103 -7.39 -3.27 -27.01
C GLN A 103 -6.64 -4.06 -25.91
N LEU A 104 -7.05 -3.93 -24.65
CA LEU A 104 -6.46 -4.64 -23.50
C LEU A 104 -7.38 -5.76 -22.98
N GLN A 105 -8.09 -6.45 -23.87
CA GLN A 105 -8.88 -7.65 -23.54
C GLN A 105 -8.04 -8.92 -23.65
#